data_AF-A0A525BW32-F1
#
_entry.id   AF-A0A525BW32-F1
#
_cell.length_a   1.000
_cell.length_b   1.000
_cell.length_c   1.000
_cell.angle_alpha   90.00
_cell.angle_beta   90.00
_cell.angle_gamma   90.00
#
_symmetry.space_group_name_H-M   'P 1'
#
loop_
_entity.id
_entity.type
_entity.pdbx_description
1 polymer ?
#
loop_
_entity_poly.entity_id
_entity_poly.type
_entity_poly.pdbx_seq_one_letter_code
_entity_poly.pdbx_strand_id
1 'polypeptide(L)'
;ALAAGLPGGIEDYANMPPMEDEMIQAAMEIMINVSSTAYMTDANLYMYIVLRMVSLSLQHGSSNVSAFGFVNYALVLAGAYGDYANGYRYGLAALALLAKHPNPELGCKVNHVFGAGIQHWKNHIRSCIPYFEKAYLNGVQFGDVLYAGYTTNQRVTCQLIAGCPLEEVRREHSLYYEFIRRHKDPVVNGLYALQLQIVRNLQGEIVDVRALTDELLPEDEIKRIGSIILDSNYDIARLQLCFIYRHFASAEQLVDASAASLGGSFGSVLIAEQAFYAALCLYAAIRSGLSDDATARLKQADDYLASMQIWADHCPQNNYHRLLLMKAERSAACLITGGSEACRNGESVEALDAMAADELYRAAITEAERQGFIQIAALANECAGRYYMEAADLLPDSRTARDTGLAFMKKALAGLREWGAVRKVHYLRQEFPELS
;
A
#
# COMPACT_ATOMS: atom_id res chain seq x y z
N ALA A 1 0.07 7.60 -31.87
CA ALA A 1 -0.02 8.81 -32.72
C ALA A 1 0.27 10.12 -31.99
N LEU A 2 0.00 10.23 -30.67
CA LEU A 2 0.25 11.46 -29.88
C LEU A 2 1.73 11.80 -29.57
N ALA A 3 2.67 10.90 -29.86
CA ALA A 3 4.11 11.13 -29.62
C ALA A 3 4.86 11.73 -30.83
N ALA A 4 4.22 11.87 -31.99
CA ALA A 4 4.92 12.17 -33.25
C ALA A 4 5.09 13.68 -33.56
N GLY A 5 4.89 14.58 -32.59
CA GLY A 5 4.86 16.02 -32.86
C GLY A 5 5.31 16.96 -31.75
N LEU A 6 5.96 16.48 -30.69
CA LEU A 6 6.45 17.36 -29.63
C LEU A 6 7.95 17.65 -29.83
N PRO A 7 8.36 18.91 -30.01
CA PRO A 7 9.76 19.27 -29.96
C PRO A 7 10.23 19.22 -28.50
N GLY A 8 11.28 18.45 -28.23
CA GLY A 8 11.96 18.47 -26.93
C GLY A 8 11.62 17.32 -25.97
N GLY A 9 12.50 17.11 -24.99
CA GLY A 9 12.33 16.13 -23.93
C GLY A 9 11.21 16.52 -22.96
N ILE A 10 10.91 15.66 -21.99
CA ILE A 10 9.93 15.93 -20.93
C ILE A 10 10.31 17.17 -20.10
N GLU A 11 11.59 17.50 -20.10
CA GLU A 11 12.21 18.66 -19.47
C GLU A 11 11.78 19.98 -20.14
N ASP A 12 11.38 19.94 -21.42
CA ASP A 12 10.97 21.11 -22.19
C ASP A 12 9.53 21.55 -21.89
N TYR A 13 8.72 20.69 -21.25
CA TYR A 13 7.36 21.04 -20.85
C TYR A 13 7.32 22.18 -19.81
N ALA A 14 8.36 22.31 -18.98
CA ALA A 14 8.50 23.43 -18.06
C ALA A 14 8.76 24.77 -18.79
N ASN A 15 9.09 24.74 -20.08
CA ASN A 15 9.46 25.90 -20.89
C ASN A 15 8.43 26.22 -21.99
N MET A 16 7.26 25.59 -21.94
CA MET A 16 6.19 25.87 -22.90
C MET A 16 5.72 27.32 -22.83
N PRO A 17 5.36 27.94 -23.97
CA PRO A 17 4.79 29.29 -23.98
C PRO A 17 3.49 29.33 -23.16
N PRO A 18 3.09 30.51 -22.64
CA PRO A 18 1.82 30.64 -21.94
C PRO A 18 0.64 30.38 -22.86
N MET A 19 -0.42 29.77 -22.32
CA MET A 19 -1.69 29.60 -23.00
C MET A 19 -2.41 30.95 -23.10
N GLU A 20 -2.70 31.43 -24.31
CA GLU A 20 -3.34 32.76 -24.51
C GLU A 20 -4.87 32.71 -24.64
N ASP A 21 -5.44 31.59 -25.06
CA ASP A 21 -6.88 31.46 -25.29
C ASP A 21 -7.68 31.32 -23.97
N GLU A 22 -8.45 32.36 -23.63
CA GLU A 22 -9.26 32.43 -22.40
C GLU A 22 -10.32 31.31 -22.30
N MET A 23 -10.90 30.87 -23.42
CA MET A 23 -11.91 29.80 -23.42
C MET A 23 -11.27 28.45 -23.08
N ILE A 24 -10.04 28.22 -23.57
CA ILE A 24 -9.29 27.01 -23.25
C ILE A 24 -8.83 27.03 -21.80
N GLN A 25 -8.38 28.17 -21.28
CA GLN A 25 -8.06 28.32 -19.86
C GLN A 25 -9.26 28.00 -18.96
N ALA A 26 -10.44 28.56 -19.26
CA ALA A 26 -11.67 28.27 -18.52
C ALA A 26 -12.05 26.78 -18.58
N ALA A 27 -11.89 26.13 -19.74
CA ALA A 27 -12.13 24.70 -19.87
C ALA A 27 -11.15 23.87 -19.00
N MET A 28 -9.89 24.28 -18.92
CA MET A 28 -8.88 23.63 -18.06
C MET A 28 -9.23 23.72 -16.57
N GLU A 29 -9.75 24.86 -16.10
CA GLU A 29 -10.21 25.03 -14.72
C GLU A 29 -11.41 24.13 -14.40
N ILE A 30 -12.40 24.06 -15.29
CA ILE A 30 -13.54 23.15 -15.14
C ILE A 30 -13.05 21.71 -15.03
N MET A 31 -12.11 21.28 -15.88
CA MET A 31 -11.55 19.94 -15.88
C MET A 31 -10.88 19.56 -14.55
N ILE A 32 -10.15 20.48 -13.89
CA ILE A 32 -9.61 20.23 -12.54
C ILE A 32 -10.73 20.00 -11.52
N ASN A 33 -11.77 20.82 -11.57
CA ASN A 33 -12.82 20.79 -10.56
C ASN A 33 -13.64 19.49 -10.64
N VAL A 34 -13.78 18.89 -11.82
CA VAL A 34 -14.47 17.61 -12.00
C VAL A 34 -13.56 16.39 -11.87
N SER A 35 -12.23 16.55 -11.92
CA SER A 35 -11.32 15.40 -11.99
C SER A 35 -11.33 14.55 -10.72
N SER A 36 -11.40 15.14 -9.52
CA SER A 36 -11.43 14.37 -8.29
C SER A 36 -12.70 13.52 -8.19
N THR A 37 -13.84 14.07 -8.58
CA THR A 37 -15.10 13.33 -8.62
C THR A 37 -15.04 12.21 -9.66
N ALA A 38 -14.51 12.49 -10.86
CA ALA A 38 -14.35 11.48 -11.90
C ALA A 38 -13.42 10.34 -11.44
N TYR A 39 -12.33 10.64 -10.72
CA TYR A 39 -11.45 9.61 -10.15
C TYR A 39 -12.23 8.65 -9.23
N MET A 40 -13.17 9.17 -8.45
CA MET A 40 -13.95 8.38 -7.49
C MET A 40 -15.13 7.61 -8.12
N THR A 41 -15.61 8.02 -9.31
CA THR A 41 -16.86 7.48 -9.89
C THR A 41 -16.68 6.76 -11.22
N ASP A 42 -15.75 7.19 -12.08
CA ASP A 42 -15.51 6.64 -13.41
C ASP A 42 -14.05 6.87 -13.86
N ALA A 43 -13.24 5.83 -13.76
CA ALA A 43 -11.82 5.87 -14.14
C ALA A 43 -11.61 6.22 -15.62
N ASN A 44 -12.52 5.85 -16.53
CA ASN A 44 -12.40 6.19 -17.95
C ASN A 44 -12.66 7.67 -18.19
N LEU A 45 -13.67 8.24 -17.53
CA LEU A 45 -13.92 9.68 -17.57
C LEU A 45 -12.73 10.46 -16.99
N TYR A 46 -12.17 9.98 -15.88
CA TYR A 46 -10.97 10.56 -15.29
C TYR A 46 -9.80 10.57 -16.29
N MET A 47 -9.47 9.42 -16.89
CA MET A 47 -8.40 9.32 -17.87
C MET A 47 -8.64 10.24 -19.07
N TYR A 48 -9.88 10.34 -19.56
CA TYR A 48 -10.25 11.26 -20.63
C TYR A 48 -9.95 12.70 -20.25
N ILE A 49 -10.42 13.16 -19.08
CA ILE A 49 -10.18 14.52 -18.58
C ILE A 49 -8.68 14.83 -18.54
N VAL A 50 -7.89 13.94 -17.94
CA VAL A 50 -6.43 14.10 -17.81
C VAL A 50 -5.75 14.19 -19.19
N LEU A 51 -6.08 13.29 -20.11
CA LEU A 51 -5.53 13.29 -21.46
C LEU A 51 -5.93 14.55 -22.24
N ARG A 52 -7.15 15.05 -22.04
CA ARG A 52 -7.59 16.33 -22.64
C ARG A 52 -6.82 17.52 -22.08
N MET A 53 -6.59 17.57 -20.77
CA MET A 53 -5.78 18.63 -20.16
C MET A 53 -4.35 18.67 -20.70
N VAL A 54 -3.71 17.50 -20.81
CA VAL A 54 -2.36 17.39 -21.41
C VAL A 54 -2.40 17.81 -22.88
N SER A 55 -3.34 17.27 -23.67
CA SER A 55 -3.45 17.59 -25.11
C SER A 55 -3.62 19.08 -25.36
N LEU A 56 -4.48 19.76 -24.58
CA LEU A 56 -4.70 21.21 -24.72
C LEU A 56 -3.47 22.00 -24.33
N SER A 57 -2.79 21.60 -23.24
CA SER A 57 -1.54 22.24 -22.84
C SER A 57 -0.51 22.14 -23.98
N LEU A 58 -0.32 20.94 -24.54
CA LEU A 58 0.65 20.70 -25.60
C LEU A 58 0.35 21.47 -26.90
N GLN A 59 -0.92 21.69 -27.22
CA GLN A 59 -1.35 22.37 -28.45
C GLN A 59 -1.37 23.90 -28.32
N HIS A 60 -1.70 24.41 -27.13
CA HIS A 60 -1.99 25.84 -26.92
C HIS A 60 -1.04 26.53 -25.93
N GLY A 61 -0.05 25.83 -25.39
CA GLY A 61 0.84 26.35 -24.36
C GLY A 61 0.41 25.97 -22.94
N SER A 62 1.25 26.26 -21.96
CA SER A 62 0.99 25.93 -20.56
C SER A 62 0.15 27.01 -19.88
N SER A 63 -0.78 26.59 -19.02
CA SER A 63 -1.55 27.47 -18.14
C SER A 63 -1.17 27.22 -16.68
N ASN A 64 -1.69 28.05 -15.76
CA ASN A 64 -1.47 27.91 -14.31
C ASN A 64 -1.93 26.57 -13.73
N VAL A 65 -2.64 25.77 -14.53
CA VAL A 65 -3.24 24.49 -14.15
C VAL A 65 -2.64 23.29 -14.89
N SER A 66 -1.74 23.51 -15.87
CA SER A 66 -1.10 22.44 -16.64
C SER A 66 -0.29 21.48 -15.76
N ALA A 67 0.31 21.95 -14.67
CA ALA A 67 1.03 21.10 -13.72
C ALA A 67 0.12 20.01 -13.11
N PHE A 68 -1.15 20.32 -12.87
CA PHE A 68 -2.13 19.32 -12.42
C PHE A 68 -2.45 18.31 -13.53
N GLY A 69 -2.57 18.74 -14.79
CA GLY A 69 -2.73 17.82 -15.91
C GLY A 69 -1.57 16.83 -16.03
N PHE A 70 -0.32 17.32 -15.95
CA PHE A 70 0.87 16.46 -16.06
C PHE A 70 1.06 15.50 -14.88
N VAL A 71 0.81 15.92 -13.64
CA VAL A 71 0.94 15.00 -12.49
C VAL A 71 -0.14 13.91 -12.51
N ASN A 72 -1.35 14.21 -12.98
CA ASN A 72 -2.37 13.18 -13.12
C ASN A 72 -2.14 12.30 -14.34
N TYR A 73 -1.49 12.80 -15.39
CA TYR A 73 -1.02 11.97 -16.49
C TYR A 73 0.07 11.00 -16.03
N ALA A 74 1.00 11.47 -15.18
CA ALA A 74 1.94 10.60 -14.49
C ALA A 74 1.25 9.50 -13.65
N LEU A 75 0.18 9.86 -12.93
CA LEU A 75 -0.63 8.88 -12.18
C LEU A 75 -1.25 7.84 -13.11
N VAL A 76 -1.80 8.25 -14.26
CA VAL A 76 -2.37 7.32 -15.24
C VAL A 76 -1.30 6.37 -15.79
N LEU A 77 -0.12 6.89 -16.14
CA LEU A 77 1.00 6.07 -16.63
C LEU A 77 1.43 5.03 -15.58
N ALA A 78 1.69 5.46 -14.35
CA ALA A 78 2.14 4.56 -13.29
C ALA A 78 1.04 3.60 -12.83
N GLY A 79 -0.15 4.12 -12.52
CA GLY A 79 -1.22 3.38 -11.85
C GLY A 79 -2.08 2.53 -12.78
N ALA A 80 -2.34 2.98 -14.00
CA ALA A 80 -3.22 2.26 -14.93
C ALA A 80 -2.44 1.44 -15.98
N TYR A 81 -1.29 1.93 -16.43
CA TYR A 81 -0.48 1.30 -17.48
C TYR A 81 0.77 0.57 -16.96
N GLY A 82 1.09 0.70 -15.66
CA GLY A 82 2.30 0.09 -15.08
C GLY A 82 3.61 0.70 -15.59
N ASP A 83 3.57 1.86 -16.25
CA ASP A 83 4.77 2.58 -16.70
C ASP A 83 5.28 3.50 -15.57
N TYR A 84 5.77 2.86 -14.50
CA TYR A 84 6.25 3.56 -13.32
C TYR A 84 7.45 4.49 -13.62
N ALA A 85 8.28 4.12 -14.60
CA ALA A 85 9.45 4.91 -14.99
C ALA A 85 9.03 6.25 -15.61
N ASN A 86 8.14 6.24 -16.61
CA ASN A 86 7.66 7.49 -17.19
C ASN A 86 6.69 8.21 -16.25
N GLY A 87 5.85 7.50 -15.49
CA GLY A 87 5.03 8.10 -14.45
C GLY A 87 5.86 8.95 -13.48
N TYR A 88 6.98 8.42 -12.98
CA TYR A 88 7.89 9.18 -12.13
C TYR A 88 8.49 10.41 -12.82
N ARG A 89 8.94 10.27 -14.07
CA ARG A 89 9.49 11.39 -14.86
C ARG A 89 8.47 12.50 -15.08
N TYR A 90 7.24 12.17 -15.47
CA TYR A 90 6.15 13.14 -15.65
C TYR A 90 5.73 13.79 -14.33
N GLY A 91 5.77 13.05 -13.22
CA GLY A 91 5.53 13.59 -11.89
C GLY A 91 6.57 14.64 -11.49
N LEU A 92 7.86 14.37 -11.73
CA LEU A 92 8.94 15.32 -11.48
C LEU A 92 8.83 16.56 -12.37
N ALA A 93 8.50 16.39 -13.64
CA ALA A 93 8.27 17.52 -14.55
C ALA A 93 7.10 18.40 -14.10
N ALA A 94 6.01 17.81 -13.60
CA ALA A 94 4.90 18.56 -13.02
C ALA A 94 5.30 19.37 -11.78
N LEU A 95 6.13 18.80 -10.90
CA LEU A 95 6.68 19.51 -9.73
C LEU A 95 7.62 20.65 -10.15
N ALA A 96 8.45 20.45 -11.18
CA ALA A 96 9.32 21.48 -11.71
C ALA A 96 8.53 22.63 -12.33
N LEU A 97 7.46 22.31 -13.09
CA LEU A 97 6.56 23.31 -13.65
C LEU A 97 5.87 24.13 -12.55
N LEU A 98 5.37 23.46 -11.50
CA LEU A 98 4.79 24.13 -10.33
C LEU A 98 5.80 25.05 -9.61
N ALA A 99 7.07 24.65 -9.53
CA ALA A 99 8.11 25.47 -8.89
C ALA A 99 8.43 26.73 -9.72
N LYS A 100 8.39 26.64 -11.04
CA LYS A 100 8.64 27.76 -11.96
C LYS A 100 7.46 28.73 -12.04
N HIS A 101 6.24 28.21 -11.96
CA HIS A 101 5.00 28.99 -11.95
C HIS A 101 4.23 28.70 -10.66
N PRO A 102 4.62 29.32 -9.53
CA PRO A 102 3.99 29.04 -8.24
C PRO A 102 2.49 29.37 -8.28
N ASN A 103 1.68 28.32 -8.15
CA ASN A 103 0.25 28.43 -7.90
C ASN A 103 -0.03 27.73 -6.56
N PRO A 104 -0.30 28.49 -5.50
CA PRO A 104 -0.46 27.90 -4.17
C PRO A 104 -1.67 26.96 -4.05
N GLU A 105 -2.76 27.23 -4.76
CA GLU A 105 -3.95 26.38 -4.80
C GLU A 105 -3.63 25.03 -5.46
N LEU A 106 -2.89 25.04 -6.58
CA LEU A 106 -2.41 23.82 -7.23
C LEU A 106 -1.35 23.08 -6.41
N GLY A 107 -0.61 23.81 -5.58
CA GLY A 107 0.47 23.27 -4.77
C GLY A 107 0.02 22.16 -3.83
N CYS A 108 -1.20 22.25 -3.28
CA CYS A 108 -1.79 21.18 -2.48
C CYS A 108 -2.00 19.91 -3.33
N LYS A 109 -2.76 20.05 -4.42
CA LYS A 109 -3.17 18.95 -5.31
C LYS A 109 -2.00 18.22 -5.94
N VAL A 110 -1.03 18.95 -6.51
CA VAL A 110 0.10 18.36 -7.23
C VAL A 110 1.01 17.57 -6.28
N ASN A 111 1.33 18.13 -5.11
CA ASN A 111 2.16 17.42 -4.13
C ASN A 111 1.42 16.19 -3.56
N HIS A 112 0.11 16.30 -3.35
CA HIS A 112 -0.71 15.16 -2.94
C HIS A 112 -0.67 14.01 -3.95
N VAL A 113 -0.99 14.27 -5.22
CA VAL A 113 -1.01 13.24 -6.28
C VAL A 113 0.37 12.60 -6.45
N PHE A 114 1.42 13.41 -6.46
CA PHE A 114 2.78 12.92 -6.57
C PHE A 114 3.17 11.99 -5.41
N GLY A 115 2.90 12.40 -4.17
CA GLY A 115 3.21 11.60 -2.99
C GLY A 115 2.37 10.31 -2.91
N ALA A 116 1.07 10.41 -3.16
CA ALA A 116 0.12 9.32 -2.97
C ALA A 116 0.19 8.25 -4.07
N GLY A 117 0.45 8.66 -5.32
CA GLY A 117 0.27 7.77 -6.46
C GLY A 117 1.51 7.49 -7.32
N ILE A 118 2.63 8.21 -7.09
CA ILE A 118 3.79 8.16 -7.99
C ILE A 118 5.09 7.87 -7.23
N GLN A 119 5.38 8.62 -6.17
CA GLN A 119 6.68 8.62 -5.50
C GLN A 119 7.11 7.23 -4.98
N HIS A 120 6.17 6.47 -4.42
CA HIS A 120 6.44 5.18 -3.78
C HIS A 120 6.78 4.04 -4.75
N TRP A 121 6.48 4.20 -6.05
CA TRP A 121 6.84 3.21 -7.06
C TRP A 121 8.32 3.24 -7.45
N LYS A 122 9.04 4.29 -7.09
CA LYS A 122 10.48 4.46 -7.42
C LYS A 122 11.37 4.73 -6.20
N ASN A 123 10.80 5.17 -5.09
CA ASN A 123 11.54 5.54 -3.89
C ASN A 123 10.89 4.98 -2.63
N HIS A 124 11.68 4.90 -1.56
CA HIS A 124 11.22 4.42 -0.26
C HIS A 124 9.95 5.17 0.21
N ILE A 125 8.96 4.48 0.76
CA ILE A 125 7.63 5.04 1.11
C ILE A 125 7.71 6.27 2.02
N ARG A 126 8.68 6.31 2.94
CA ARG A 126 8.97 7.49 3.79
C ARG A 126 9.27 8.77 2.99
N SER A 127 9.76 8.65 1.76
CA SER A 127 10.01 9.81 0.89
C SER A 127 8.73 10.46 0.36
N CYS A 128 7.55 9.85 0.55
CA CYS A 128 6.26 10.48 0.27
C CYS A 128 5.89 11.53 1.33
N ILE A 129 6.38 11.38 2.57
CA ILE A 129 6.00 12.20 3.73
C ILE A 129 6.24 13.72 3.50
N PRO A 130 7.39 14.17 2.99
CA PRO A 130 7.63 15.60 2.74
C PRO A 130 6.67 16.22 1.71
N TYR A 131 6.19 15.44 0.74
CA TYR A 131 5.20 15.92 -0.23
C TYR A 131 3.85 16.12 0.43
N PHE A 132 3.47 15.25 1.38
CA PHE A 132 2.25 15.44 2.15
C PHE A 132 2.35 16.64 3.12
N GLU A 133 3.52 16.89 3.72
CA GLU A 133 3.71 18.11 4.54
C GLU A 133 3.48 19.37 3.72
N LYS A 134 4.14 19.43 2.54
CA LYS A 134 3.99 20.56 1.63
C LYS A 134 2.56 20.71 1.13
N ALA A 135 1.89 19.60 0.79
CA ALA A 135 0.50 19.62 0.37
C ALA A 135 -0.43 20.13 1.49
N TYR A 136 -0.27 19.64 2.72
CA TYR A 136 -1.07 20.06 3.87
C TYR A 136 -0.92 21.55 4.17
N LEU A 137 0.33 22.05 4.23
CA LEU A 137 0.60 23.46 4.49
C LEU A 137 -0.02 24.36 3.43
N ASN A 138 0.10 24.00 2.15
CA ASN A 138 -0.55 24.75 1.07
C ASN A 138 -2.08 24.69 1.17
N GLY A 139 -2.66 23.51 1.44
CA GLY A 139 -4.11 23.37 1.53
C GLY A 139 -4.72 24.17 2.67
N VAL A 140 -4.07 24.18 3.84
CA VAL A 140 -4.53 25.00 4.99
C VAL A 140 -4.34 26.50 4.73
N GLN A 141 -3.21 26.90 4.14
CA GLN A 141 -2.90 28.31 3.91
C GLN A 141 -3.80 28.94 2.82
N PHE A 142 -4.16 28.18 1.79
CA PHE A 142 -4.85 28.68 0.59
C PHE A 142 -6.29 28.16 0.43
N GLY A 143 -6.81 27.39 1.39
CA GLY A 143 -8.22 27.04 1.48
C GLY A 143 -8.65 25.77 0.72
N ASP A 144 -7.72 24.96 0.22
CA ASP A 144 -8.02 23.62 -0.32
C ASP A 144 -8.15 22.60 0.82
N VAL A 145 -9.25 22.72 1.57
CA VAL A 145 -9.50 21.92 2.78
C VAL A 145 -9.67 20.43 2.44
N LEU A 146 -10.22 20.13 1.26
CA LEU A 146 -10.46 18.76 0.81
C LEU A 146 -9.15 18.01 0.58
N TYR A 147 -8.24 18.57 -0.24
CA TYR A 147 -6.95 17.92 -0.46
C TYR A 147 -6.07 17.96 0.80
N ALA A 148 -6.21 18.96 1.67
CA ALA A 148 -5.54 18.94 2.97
C ALA A 148 -6.00 17.74 3.82
N GLY A 149 -7.31 17.43 3.84
CA GLY A 149 -7.87 16.25 4.51
C GLY A 149 -7.39 14.92 3.91
N TYR A 150 -7.39 14.79 2.58
CA TYR A 150 -6.83 13.60 1.92
C TYR A 150 -5.34 13.42 2.21
N THR A 151 -4.61 14.52 2.25
CA THR A 151 -3.16 14.52 2.51
C THR A 151 -2.82 14.06 3.92
N THR A 152 -3.56 14.47 4.93
CA THR A 152 -3.35 14.00 6.31
C THR A 152 -3.60 12.50 6.42
N ASN A 153 -4.65 11.98 5.74
CA ASN A 153 -4.90 10.55 5.70
C ASN A 153 -3.76 9.79 5.03
N GLN A 154 -3.28 10.24 3.86
CA GLN A 154 -2.20 9.59 3.13
C GLN A 154 -0.87 9.59 3.90
N ARG A 155 -0.59 10.66 4.66
CA ARG A 155 0.57 10.73 5.55
C ARG A 155 0.54 9.64 6.62
N VAL A 156 -0.60 9.47 7.30
CA VAL A 156 -0.77 8.43 8.32
C VAL A 156 -0.70 7.04 7.69
N THR A 157 -1.33 6.82 6.54
CA THR A 157 -1.20 5.56 5.77
C THR A 157 0.27 5.25 5.47
N CYS A 158 1.05 6.23 5.02
CA CYS A 158 2.47 6.02 4.75
C CYS A 158 3.28 5.68 6.00
N GLN A 159 2.97 6.27 7.17
CA GLN A 159 3.63 5.91 8.43
C GLN A 159 3.32 4.47 8.86
N LEU A 160 2.05 4.05 8.74
CA LEU A 160 1.64 2.67 9.02
C LEU A 160 2.36 1.67 8.10
N ILE A 161 2.38 1.93 6.79
CA ILE A 161 3.07 1.10 5.79
C ILE A 161 4.58 1.09 6.02
N ALA A 162 5.17 2.23 6.38
CA ALA A 162 6.60 2.37 6.66
C ALA A 162 7.04 1.72 7.99
N GLY A 163 6.11 1.15 8.76
CA GLY A 163 6.44 0.53 10.04
C GLY A 163 6.85 1.51 11.11
N CYS A 164 6.39 2.76 11.06
CA CYS A 164 6.65 3.68 12.17
C CYS A 164 6.12 3.08 13.48
N PRO A 165 6.82 3.26 14.62
CA PRO A 165 6.30 2.86 15.92
C PRO A 165 4.89 3.41 16.12
N LEU A 166 3.97 2.56 16.57
CA LEU A 166 2.53 2.90 16.63
C LEU A 166 2.24 4.13 17.50
N GLU A 167 3.09 4.40 18.50
CA GLU A 167 3.01 5.61 19.32
C GLU A 167 3.31 6.89 18.54
N GLU A 168 4.23 6.83 17.57
CA GLU A 168 4.52 7.97 16.70
C GLU A 168 3.35 8.23 15.75
N VAL A 169 2.76 7.17 15.20
CA VAL A 169 1.55 7.26 14.36
C VAL A 169 0.40 7.90 15.14
N ARG A 170 0.20 7.50 16.41
CA ARG A 170 -0.83 8.07 17.29
C ARG A 170 -0.60 9.55 17.59
N ARG A 171 0.67 9.94 17.81
CA ARG A 171 1.05 11.34 18.01
C ARG A 171 0.73 12.18 16.77
N GLU A 172 1.04 11.66 15.59
CA GLU A 172 0.69 12.31 14.32
C GLU A 172 -0.82 12.47 14.18
N HIS A 173 -1.58 11.44 14.55
CA HIS A 173 -3.04 11.47 14.57
C HIS A 173 -3.60 12.56 15.51
N SER A 174 -2.93 12.79 16.63
CA SER A 174 -3.34 13.83 17.57
C SER A 174 -3.13 15.25 17.01
N LEU A 175 -2.15 15.46 16.11
CA LEU A 175 -1.86 16.77 15.53
C LEU A 175 -2.95 17.26 14.57
N TYR A 176 -3.55 16.35 13.80
CA TYR A 176 -4.56 16.73 12.80
C TYR A 176 -6.01 16.46 13.23
N TYR A 177 -6.22 15.86 14.40
CA TYR A 177 -7.56 15.50 14.90
C TYR A 177 -8.56 16.67 14.85
N GLU A 178 -8.20 17.84 15.37
CA GLU A 178 -9.09 19.01 15.35
C GLU A 178 -9.36 19.53 13.94
N PHE A 179 -8.39 19.43 13.04
CA PHE A 179 -8.55 19.81 11.63
C PHE A 179 -9.54 18.87 10.94
N ILE A 180 -9.34 17.55 11.08
CA ILE A 180 -10.19 16.53 10.46
C ILE A 180 -11.62 16.59 10.99
N ARG A 181 -11.79 16.68 12.31
CA ARG A 181 -13.10 16.80 12.96
C ARG A 181 -13.91 17.99 12.45
N ARG A 182 -13.25 19.11 12.11
CA ARG A 182 -13.91 20.32 11.56
C ARG A 182 -14.19 20.22 10.07
N HIS A 183 -13.46 19.38 9.33
CA HIS A 183 -13.61 19.21 7.89
C HIS A 183 -14.98 18.64 7.48
N LYS A 184 -15.62 17.85 8.36
CA LYS A 184 -16.97 17.27 8.19
C LYS A 184 -17.18 16.40 6.93
N ASP A 185 -16.14 16.14 6.14
CA ASP A 185 -16.20 15.18 5.04
C ASP A 185 -16.28 13.75 5.60
N PRO A 186 -17.33 12.97 5.29
CA PRO A 186 -17.51 11.63 5.85
C PRO A 186 -16.40 10.65 5.45
N VAL A 187 -15.86 10.75 4.24
CA VAL A 187 -14.82 9.85 3.73
C VAL A 187 -13.50 10.14 4.43
N VAL A 188 -13.11 11.42 4.53
CA VAL A 188 -11.90 11.83 5.23
C VAL A 188 -11.95 11.44 6.71
N ASN A 189 -13.07 11.73 7.39
CA ASN A 189 -13.26 11.36 8.79
C ASN A 189 -13.25 9.84 8.99
N GLY A 190 -13.91 9.08 8.12
CA GLY A 190 -13.96 7.62 8.19
C GLY A 190 -12.57 7.00 8.02
N LEU A 191 -11.79 7.43 7.03
CA LEU A 191 -10.42 6.97 6.83
C LEU A 191 -9.54 7.26 8.04
N TYR A 192 -9.67 8.46 8.61
CA TYR A 192 -8.93 8.86 9.79
C TYR A 192 -9.29 8.01 11.02
N ALA A 193 -10.59 7.78 11.24
CA ALA A 193 -11.07 6.93 12.32
C ALA A 193 -10.59 5.48 12.18
N LEU A 194 -10.66 4.92 10.96
CA LEU A 194 -10.18 3.58 10.63
C LEU A 194 -8.68 3.42 10.96
N GLN A 195 -7.84 4.38 10.55
CA GLN A 195 -6.42 4.35 10.84
C GLN A 195 -6.13 4.32 12.35
N LEU A 196 -6.86 5.11 13.14
CA LEU A 196 -6.73 5.10 14.59
C LEU A 196 -7.23 3.80 15.21
N GLN A 197 -8.31 3.23 14.68
CA GLN A 197 -8.80 1.92 15.12
C GLN A 197 -7.75 0.82 14.90
N ILE A 198 -7.04 0.81 13.77
CA ILE A 198 -5.94 -0.14 13.52
C ILE A 198 -4.86 -0.01 14.60
N VAL A 199 -4.43 1.22 14.89
CA VAL A 199 -3.42 1.50 15.93
C VAL A 199 -3.89 1.00 17.30
N ARG A 200 -5.10 1.39 17.72
CA ARG A 200 -5.71 0.98 19.00
C ARG A 200 -5.92 -0.54 19.08
N ASN A 201 -6.25 -1.18 17.97
CA ASN A 201 -6.36 -2.63 17.90
C ASN A 201 -5.01 -3.29 18.22
N LEU A 202 -3.95 -2.92 17.50
CA LEU A 202 -2.60 -3.48 17.69
C LEU A 202 -2.02 -3.17 19.09
N GLN A 203 -2.35 -2.00 19.66
CA GLN A 203 -1.96 -1.62 21.02
C GLN A 203 -2.81 -2.30 22.12
N GLY A 204 -3.84 -3.07 21.77
CA GLY A 204 -4.64 -3.82 22.74
C GLY A 204 -5.75 -3.02 23.43
N GLU A 205 -6.12 -1.85 22.90
CA GLU A 205 -7.13 -0.96 23.48
C GLU A 205 -8.57 -1.31 23.04
N ILE A 206 -8.75 -2.17 22.03
CA ILE A 206 -10.06 -2.61 21.50
C ILE A 206 -10.37 -4.01 22.02
N VAL A 207 -11.59 -4.32 22.45
CA VAL A 207 -11.86 -5.62 23.09
C VAL A 207 -11.81 -6.80 22.09
N ASP A 208 -12.39 -6.66 20.89
CA ASP A 208 -12.41 -7.75 19.89
C ASP A 208 -11.24 -7.64 18.88
N VAL A 209 -10.55 -8.76 18.64
CA VAL A 209 -9.45 -8.92 17.67
C VAL A 209 -9.90 -9.01 16.22
N ARG A 210 -11.12 -9.51 15.98
CA ARG A 210 -11.70 -9.72 14.63
C ARG A 210 -12.53 -8.53 14.17
N ALA A 211 -12.97 -7.73 15.11
CA ALA A 211 -13.73 -6.55 14.83
C ALA A 211 -12.76 -5.37 14.69
N LEU A 212 -12.68 -4.84 13.47
CA LEU A 212 -12.45 -3.40 13.28
C LEU A 212 -13.71 -2.59 13.67
N THR A 213 -14.61 -3.16 14.46
CA THR A 213 -15.82 -2.50 14.95
C THR A 213 -15.57 -2.09 16.38
N ASP A 214 -14.91 -0.96 16.54
CA ASP A 214 -14.95 -0.19 17.79
C ASP A 214 -15.91 0.99 17.63
N GLU A 215 -16.23 1.68 18.72
CA GLU A 215 -17.17 2.82 18.77
C GLU A 215 -16.85 3.97 17.80
N LEU A 216 -15.61 4.06 17.29
CA LEU A 216 -15.14 5.17 16.44
C LEU A 216 -15.68 5.15 15.01
N LEU A 217 -15.93 3.97 14.44
CA LEU A 217 -16.42 3.79 13.06
C LEU A 217 -16.99 2.37 12.92
N PRO A 218 -18.30 2.19 13.17
CA PRO A 218 -19.00 0.93 12.96
C PRO A 218 -19.06 0.51 11.48
N GLU A 219 -19.12 -0.80 11.21
CA GLU A 219 -19.19 -1.33 9.84
C GLU A 219 -20.45 -0.86 9.09
N ASP A 220 -21.57 -0.67 9.78
CA ASP A 220 -22.79 -0.14 9.17
C ASP A 220 -22.66 1.32 8.77
N GLU A 221 -21.80 2.09 9.45
CA GLU A 221 -21.48 3.47 9.08
C GLU A 221 -20.59 3.50 7.83
N ILE A 222 -19.60 2.62 7.72
CA ILE A 222 -18.76 2.46 6.52
C ILE A 222 -19.63 2.20 5.29
N LYS A 223 -20.51 1.19 5.38
CA LYS A 223 -21.44 0.85 4.30
C LYS A 223 -22.41 1.98 3.96
N ARG A 224 -22.79 2.79 4.96
CA ARG A 224 -23.68 3.94 4.76
C ARG A 224 -22.99 5.09 4.03
N ILE A 225 -21.69 5.31 4.26
CA ILE A 225 -20.89 6.30 3.52
C ILE A 225 -20.76 5.88 2.05
N GLY A 226 -20.60 4.58 1.78
CA GLY A 226 -20.65 4.02 0.42
C GLY A 226 -19.52 4.53 -0.48
N SER A 227 -18.32 4.71 0.09
CA SER A 227 -17.14 5.19 -0.64
C SER A 227 -16.20 4.03 -0.93
N ILE A 228 -15.92 3.79 -2.22
CA ILE A 228 -14.98 2.75 -2.67
C ILE A 228 -13.58 2.89 -2.04
N ILE A 229 -13.15 4.11 -1.74
CA ILE A 229 -11.86 4.38 -1.09
C ILE A 229 -11.92 3.93 0.37
N LEU A 230 -12.98 4.27 1.11
CA LEU A 230 -13.12 3.86 2.50
C LEU A 230 -13.29 2.34 2.62
N ASP A 231 -14.14 1.76 1.76
CA ASP A 231 -14.40 0.32 1.72
C ASP A 231 -13.12 -0.47 1.45
N SER A 232 -12.33 -0.05 0.45
CA SER A 232 -11.05 -0.72 0.15
C SER A 232 -10.02 -0.59 1.28
N ASN A 233 -9.92 0.57 1.94
CA ASN A 233 -9.05 0.72 3.10
C ASN A 233 -9.50 -0.18 4.25
N TYR A 234 -10.80 -0.30 4.49
CA TYR A 234 -11.37 -1.16 5.52
C TYR A 234 -11.07 -2.63 5.25
N ASP A 235 -11.34 -3.12 4.04
CA ASP A 235 -11.13 -4.52 3.68
C ASP A 235 -9.65 -4.91 3.73
N ILE A 236 -8.74 -4.02 3.31
CA ILE A 236 -7.29 -4.25 3.39
C ILE A 236 -6.82 -4.27 4.84
N ALA A 237 -7.31 -3.36 5.68
CA ALA A 237 -7.02 -3.37 7.11
C ALA A 237 -7.47 -4.67 7.79
N ARG A 238 -8.65 -5.19 7.42
CA ARG A 238 -9.14 -6.49 7.93
C ARG A 238 -8.25 -7.63 7.49
N LEU A 239 -7.88 -7.67 6.21
CA LEU A 239 -6.99 -8.68 5.66
C LEU A 239 -5.63 -8.68 6.39
N GLN A 240 -5.05 -7.49 6.61
CA GLN A 240 -3.81 -7.33 7.38
C GLN A 240 -3.97 -7.86 8.82
N LEU A 241 -5.02 -7.49 9.54
CA LEU A 241 -5.24 -7.96 10.91
C LEU A 241 -5.53 -9.46 10.97
N CYS A 242 -6.24 -10.01 9.99
CA CYS A 242 -6.43 -11.46 9.86
C CYS A 242 -5.10 -12.19 9.71
N PHE A 243 -4.15 -11.66 8.94
CA PHE A 243 -2.80 -12.22 8.86
C PHE A 243 -2.07 -12.12 10.20
N ILE A 244 -2.00 -10.91 10.79
CA ILE A 244 -1.27 -10.63 12.03
C ILE A 244 -1.78 -11.52 13.18
N TYR A 245 -3.09 -11.69 13.33
CA TYR A 245 -3.69 -12.54 14.37
C TYR A 245 -3.95 -13.99 13.93
N ARG A 246 -3.51 -14.37 12.73
CA ARG A 246 -3.58 -15.73 12.19
C ARG A 246 -5.01 -16.29 12.04
N HIS A 247 -5.98 -15.43 11.75
CA HIS A 247 -7.35 -15.82 11.42
C HIS A 247 -7.50 -16.19 9.93
N PHE A 248 -6.77 -17.20 9.48
CA PHE A 248 -6.62 -17.51 8.05
C PHE A 248 -7.91 -18.01 7.38
N ALA A 249 -8.77 -18.75 8.09
CA ALA A 249 -10.06 -19.19 7.55
C ALA A 249 -10.98 -18.01 7.17
N SER A 250 -10.96 -16.94 7.97
CA SER A 250 -11.68 -15.71 7.65
C SER A 250 -10.99 -14.89 6.56
N ALA A 251 -9.65 -14.97 6.48
CA ALA A 251 -8.86 -14.20 5.53
C ALA A 251 -9.12 -14.60 4.08
N GLU A 252 -9.28 -15.90 3.80
CA GLU A 252 -9.50 -16.41 2.44
C GLU A 252 -10.76 -15.80 1.80
N GLN A 253 -11.85 -15.64 2.56
CA GLN A 253 -13.08 -14.99 2.09
C GLN A 253 -12.90 -13.48 1.84
N LEU A 254 -11.97 -12.85 2.57
CA LEU A 254 -11.67 -11.42 2.42
C LEU A 254 -10.75 -11.11 1.24
N VAL A 255 -9.98 -12.08 0.75
CA VAL A 255 -9.09 -11.87 -0.40
C VAL A 255 -9.89 -11.41 -1.62
N ASP A 256 -10.96 -12.12 -1.96
CA ASP A 256 -11.75 -11.80 -3.15
C ASP A 256 -12.51 -10.48 -2.99
N ALA A 257 -13.05 -10.22 -1.79
CA ALA A 257 -13.74 -8.96 -1.48
C ALA A 257 -12.78 -7.75 -1.53
N SER A 258 -11.61 -7.87 -0.91
CA SER A 258 -10.60 -6.81 -0.92
C SER A 258 -10.09 -6.51 -2.34
N ALA A 259 -9.89 -7.54 -3.17
CA ALA A 259 -9.51 -7.35 -4.57
C ALA A 259 -10.58 -6.62 -5.40
N ALA A 260 -11.86 -6.97 -5.19
CA ALA A 260 -12.97 -6.30 -5.86
C ALA A 260 -13.11 -4.83 -5.45
N SER A 261 -12.91 -4.52 -4.16
CA SER A 261 -12.98 -3.15 -3.63
C SER A 261 -11.92 -2.20 -4.21
N LEU A 262 -10.78 -2.73 -4.67
CA LEU A 262 -9.67 -1.95 -5.22
C LEU A 262 -9.92 -1.40 -6.63
N GLY A 263 -10.93 -1.89 -7.35
CA GLY A 263 -11.16 -1.60 -8.77
C GLY A 263 -11.25 -0.11 -9.15
N GLY A 264 -11.47 0.80 -8.19
CA GLY A 264 -11.50 2.25 -8.40
C GLY A 264 -10.24 3.03 -7.97
N SER A 265 -9.24 2.39 -7.33
CA SER A 265 -8.14 3.09 -6.65
C SER A 265 -6.77 2.90 -7.33
N PHE A 266 -6.71 3.05 -8.67
CA PHE A 266 -5.46 2.85 -9.41
C PHE A 266 -4.35 3.80 -8.97
N GLY A 267 -3.12 3.29 -8.93
CA GLY A 267 -1.93 4.02 -8.49
C GLY A 267 -1.74 4.10 -6.96
N SER A 268 -2.71 3.67 -6.15
CA SER A 268 -2.59 3.65 -4.69
C SER A 268 -1.55 2.64 -4.20
N VAL A 269 -0.76 3.02 -3.19
CA VAL A 269 0.17 2.12 -2.49
C VAL A 269 -0.54 0.92 -1.85
N LEU A 270 -1.83 1.06 -1.55
CA LEU A 270 -2.64 0.00 -0.94
C LEU A 270 -2.80 -1.23 -1.83
N ILE A 271 -2.61 -1.10 -3.15
CA ILE A 271 -2.63 -2.23 -4.08
C ILE A 271 -1.50 -3.22 -3.72
N ALA A 272 -0.32 -2.71 -3.37
CA ALA A 272 0.80 -3.55 -2.94
C ALA A 272 0.56 -4.17 -1.55
N GLU A 273 -0.06 -3.42 -0.63
CA GLU A 273 -0.45 -3.96 0.69
C GLU A 273 -1.46 -5.10 0.56
N GLN A 274 -2.48 -4.93 -0.28
CA GLN A 274 -3.51 -5.95 -0.50
C GLN A 274 -2.89 -7.22 -1.08
N ALA A 275 -2.11 -7.11 -2.15
CA ALA A 275 -1.47 -8.27 -2.78
C ALA A 275 -0.54 -9.02 -1.81
N PHE A 276 0.21 -8.27 -0.99
CA PHE A 276 1.11 -8.85 0.01
C PHE A 276 0.36 -9.66 1.06
N TYR A 277 -0.59 -9.05 1.77
CA TYR A 277 -1.32 -9.77 2.83
C TYR A 277 -2.27 -10.83 2.26
N ALA A 278 -2.82 -10.64 1.06
CA ALA A 278 -3.63 -11.65 0.39
C ALA A 278 -2.83 -12.92 0.13
N ALA A 279 -1.67 -12.80 -0.52
CA ALA A 279 -0.83 -13.96 -0.81
C ALA A 279 -0.39 -14.67 0.48
N LEU A 280 0.04 -13.93 1.50
CA LEU A 280 0.45 -14.52 2.77
C LEU A 280 -0.70 -15.24 3.49
N CYS A 281 -1.92 -14.69 3.46
CA CYS A 281 -3.10 -15.35 4.01
C CYS A 281 -3.43 -16.65 3.25
N LEU A 282 -3.36 -16.62 1.92
CA LEU A 282 -3.61 -17.79 1.08
C LEU A 282 -2.56 -18.89 1.32
N TYR A 283 -1.26 -18.55 1.28
CA TYR A 283 -0.20 -19.51 1.59
C TYR A 283 -0.34 -20.11 2.99
N ALA A 284 -0.68 -19.29 4.00
CA ALA A 284 -0.90 -19.77 5.35
C ALA A 284 -2.16 -20.65 5.49
N ALA A 285 -3.26 -20.34 4.80
CA ALA A 285 -4.47 -21.16 4.78
C ALA A 285 -4.22 -22.52 4.12
N ILE A 286 -3.51 -22.55 2.98
CA ILE A 286 -3.07 -23.77 2.29
C ILE A 286 -2.18 -24.61 3.21
N ARG A 287 -1.14 -24.00 3.80
CA ARG A 287 -0.22 -24.68 4.74
C ARG A 287 -0.96 -25.29 5.93
N SER A 288 -2.02 -24.64 6.41
CA SER A 288 -2.80 -25.07 7.57
C SER A 288 -3.92 -26.06 7.22
N GLY A 289 -4.09 -26.44 5.94
CA GLY A 289 -5.19 -27.30 5.50
C GLY A 289 -6.58 -26.68 5.67
N LEU A 290 -6.67 -25.35 5.68
CA LEU A 290 -7.91 -24.60 5.88
C LEU A 290 -8.58 -24.17 4.56
N SER A 291 -7.89 -24.31 3.43
CA SER A 291 -8.41 -23.89 2.13
C SER A 291 -9.22 -25.00 1.46
N ASP A 292 -10.44 -24.66 1.04
CA ASP A 292 -11.36 -25.58 0.38
C ASP A 292 -10.88 -25.96 -1.04
N ASP A 293 -10.19 -25.05 -1.74
CA ASP A 293 -9.58 -25.29 -3.06
C ASP A 293 -8.13 -24.77 -3.10
N ALA A 294 -7.24 -25.56 -2.50
CA ALA A 294 -5.83 -25.23 -2.38
C ALA A 294 -5.15 -24.97 -3.75
N THR A 295 -5.62 -25.60 -4.84
CA THR A 295 -5.03 -25.41 -6.17
C THR A 295 -5.37 -24.05 -6.75
N ALA A 296 -6.66 -23.69 -6.75
CA ALA A 296 -7.09 -22.40 -7.25
C ALA A 296 -6.50 -21.25 -6.41
N ARG A 297 -6.48 -21.42 -5.08
CA ARG A 297 -5.90 -20.42 -4.17
C ARG A 297 -4.39 -20.28 -4.31
N LEU A 298 -3.66 -21.37 -4.57
CA LEU A 298 -2.22 -21.28 -4.84
C LEU A 298 -1.96 -20.46 -6.10
N LYS A 299 -2.70 -20.72 -7.17
CA LYS A 299 -2.60 -19.94 -8.41
C LYS A 299 -2.89 -18.45 -8.16
N GLN A 300 -3.95 -18.15 -7.42
CA GLN A 300 -4.30 -16.77 -7.07
C GLN A 300 -3.19 -16.08 -6.25
N ALA A 301 -2.60 -16.77 -5.29
CA ALA A 301 -1.46 -16.26 -4.52
C ALA A 301 -0.23 -16.02 -5.41
N ASP A 302 0.02 -16.90 -6.38
CA ASP A 302 1.12 -16.77 -7.34
C ASP A 302 0.90 -15.59 -8.32
N ASP A 303 -0.34 -15.27 -8.69
CA ASP A 303 -0.68 -14.07 -9.47
C ASP A 303 -0.33 -12.77 -8.67
N TYR A 304 -0.57 -12.76 -7.35
CA TYR A 304 -0.12 -11.67 -6.47
C TYR A 304 1.40 -11.63 -6.33
N LEU A 305 2.06 -12.78 -6.23
CA LEU A 305 3.53 -12.88 -6.19
C LEU A 305 4.18 -12.32 -7.45
N ALA A 306 3.63 -12.61 -8.63
CA ALA A 306 4.09 -12.06 -9.90
C ALA A 306 3.95 -10.53 -9.94
N SER A 307 2.84 -10.00 -9.43
CA SER A 307 2.64 -8.54 -9.30
C SER A 307 3.67 -7.91 -8.37
N MET A 308 3.94 -8.54 -7.22
CA MET A 308 4.96 -8.07 -6.27
C MET A 308 6.38 -8.09 -6.86
N GLN A 309 6.70 -9.05 -7.72
CA GLN A 309 7.99 -9.09 -8.41
C GLN A 309 8.20 -7.83 -9.25
N ILE A 310 7.18 -7.44 -10.04
CA ILE A 310 7.23 -6.21 -10.85
C ILE A 310 7.50 -5.00 -9.94
N TRP A 311 6.77 -4.86 -8.83
CA TRP A 311 6.94 -3.71 -7.94
C TRP A 311 8.28 -3.72 -7.18
N ALA A 312 8.84 -4.89 -6.89
CA ALA A 312 10.18 -5.03 -6.32
C ALA A 312 11.28 -4.62 -7.31
N ASP A 313 11.10 -4.90 -8.61
CA ASP A 313 12.03 -4.47 -9.66
C ASP A 313 12.02 -2.94 -9.83
N HIS A 314 10.85 -2.30 -9.66
CA HIS A 314 10.71 -0.86 -9.77
C HIS A 314 11.12 -0.08 -8.51
N CYS A 315 10.84 -0.60 -7.32
CA CYS A 315 11.28 -0.05 -6.04
C CYS A 315 11.66 -1.17 -5.05
N PRO A 316 12.91 -1.65 -5.09
CA PRO A 316 13.35 -2.73 -4.20
C PRO A 316 13.31 -2.29 -2.73
N GLN A 317 13.49 -1.00 -2.43
CA GLN A 317 13.45 -0.49 -1.07
C GLN A 317 12.10 -0.73 -0.37
N ASN A 318 10.99 -0.72 -1.12
CA ASN A 318 9.65 -0.92 -0.55
C ASN A 318 9.19 -2.37 -0.62
N ASN A 319 9.60 -3.13 -1.64
CA ASN A 319 8.91 -4.38 -1.99
C ASN A 319 9.83 -5.61 -2.05
N TYR A 320 11.15 -5.47 -2.04
CA TYR A 320 12.03 -6.65 -2.18
C TYR A 320 11.96 -7.59 -0.96
N HIS A 321 11.92 -7.04 0.26
CA HIS A 321 11.72 -7.85 1.47
C HIS A 321 10.34 -8.53 1.51
N ARG A 322 9.30 -7.89 0.97
CA ARG A 322 7.95 -8.46 0.85
C ARG A 322 7.92 -9.62 -0.13
N LEU A 323 8.52 -9.43 -1.31
CA LEU A 323 8.71 -10.46 -2.31
C LEU A 323 9.42 -11.69 -1.73
N LEU A 324 10.52 -11.48 -0.99
CA LEU A 324 11.26 -12.56 -0.35
C LEU A 324 10.41 -13.32 0.67
N LEU A 325 9.64 -12.61 1.50
CA LEU A 325 8.74 -13.26 2.47
C LEU A 325 7.63 -14.06 1.79
N MET A 326 7.02 -13.52 0.72
CA MET A 326 6.01 -14.25 -0.05
C MET A 326 6.60 -15.52 -0.69
N LYS A 327 7.82 -15.44 -1.26
CA LYS A 327 8.54 -16.62 -1.77
C LYS A 327 8.82 -17.64 -0.66
N ALA A 328 9.21 -17.19 0.53
CA ALA A 328 9.47 -18.05 1.68
C ALA A 328 8.21 -18.81 2.14
N GLU A 329 7.08 -18.10 2.31
CA GLU A 329 5.80 -18.70 2.72
C GLU A 329 5.24 -19.62 1.64
N ARG A 330 5.39 -19.27 0.35
CA ARG A 330 5.07 -20.17 -0.77
C ARG A 330 5.86 -21.47 -0.69
N SER A 331 7.20 -21.37 -0.56
CA SER A 331 8.09 -22.53 -0.44
C SER A 331 7.74 -23.40 0.78
N ALA A 332 7.46 -22.76 1.92
CA ALA A 332 7.01 -23.45 3.12
C ALA A 332 5.67 -24.19 2.92
N ALA A 333 4.69 -23.56 2.29
CA ALA A 333 3.40 -24.18 1.99
C ALA A 333 3.55 -25.40 1.06
N CYS A 334 4.37 -25.30 0.01
CA CYS A 334 4.64 -26.41 -0.90
C CYS A 334 5.35 -27.57 -0.20
N LEU A 335 6.35 -27.30 0.65
CA LEU A 335 7.10 -28.34 1.38
C LEU A 335 6.20 -29.10 2.36
N ILE A 336 5.45 -28.38 3.20
CA ILE A 336 4.66 -28.97 4.29
C ILE A 336 3.48 -29.78 3.74
N THR A 337 2.88 -29.34 2.63
CA THR A 337 1.79 -30.09 1.97
C THR A 337 2.30 -31.26 1.10
N GLY A 338 3.61 -31.58 1.16
CA GLY A 338 4.21 -32.71 0.43
C GLY A 338 4.30 -32.51 -1.08
N GLY A 339 4.26 -31.24 -1.52
CA GLY A 339 3.99 -30.87 -2.90
C GLY A 339 2.68 -31.50 -3.34
N SER A 340 1.55 -31.02 -2.81
CA SER A 340 0.22 -31.50 -3.20
C SER A 340 0.05 -31.52 -4.73
N GLU A 341 -0.96 -32.22 -5.27
CA GLU A 341 -1.27 -32.16 -6.71
C GLU A 341 -1.34 -30.70 -7.22
N ALA A 342 -1.78 -29.75 -6.38
CA ALA A 342 -1.74 -28.31 -6.65
C ALA A 342 -0.34 -27.76 -6.98
N CYS A 343 0.69 -28.22 -6.26
CA CYS A 343 2.09 -27.82 -6.45
C CYS A 343 2.79 -28.62 -7.56
N ARG A 344 2.26 -29.80 -7.93
CA ARG A 344 2.83 -30.68 -8.97
C ARG A 344 2.24 -30.43 -10.37
N ASN A 345 0.97 -29.99 -10.46
CA ASN A 345 0.25 -29.80 -11.72
C ASN A 345 0.36 -28.38 -12.30
N GLY A 346 1.04 -27.47 -11.61
CA GLY A 346 1.47 -26.20 -12.20
C GLY A 346 2.71 -26.44 -13.05
N GLU A 347 2.53 -26.52 -14.37
CA GLU A 347 3.59 -26.54 -15.38
C GLU A 347 4.42 -25.23 -15.31
N SER A 348 5.28 -25.14 -14.31
CA SER A 348 6.43 -24.23 -14.18
C SER A 348 6.98 -24.31 -12.75
N VAL A 349 7.38 -25.52 -12.32
CA VAL A 349 8.54 -25.65 -11.42
C VAL A 349 9.81 -25.44 -12.27
N GLU A 350 9.84 -24.36 -13.05
CA GLU A 350 11.01 -23.95 -13.80
C GLU A 350 11.72 -22.88 -12.97
N ALA A 351 12.84 -23.28 -12.37
CA ALA A 351 13.88 -22.39 -11.81
C ALA A 351 13.53 -21.46 -10.62
N LEU A 352 12.35 -21.58 -9.98
CA LEU A 352 11.99 -20.77 -8.79
C LEU A 352 12.41 -21.38 -7.43
N ASP A 353 13.15 -22.50 -7.45
CA ASP A 353 13.59 -23.32 -6.29
C ASP A 353 15.10 -23.26 -6.00
N ALA A 354 15.79 -22.14 -6.26
CA ALA A 354 17.25 -22.07 -6.00
C ALA A 354 17.60 -21.90 -4.50
N MET A 355 16.70 -21.33 -3.70
CA MET A 355 16.91 -21.06 -2.28
C MET A 355 15.88 -21.79 -1.44
N ALA A 356 16.33 -22.48 -0.39
CA ALA A 356 15.44 -23.12 0.57
C ALA A 356 14.61 -22.06 1.33
N ALA A 357 13.42 -22.43 1.83
CA ALA A 357 12.55 -21.54 2.59
C ALA A 357 13.30 -20.81 3.73
N ASP A 358 14.22 -21.49 4.44
CA ASP A 358 15.07 -20.85 5.46
C ASP A 358 15.89 -19.67 4.91
N GLU A 359 16.58 -19.86 3.78
CA GLU A 359 17.41 -18.82 3.18
C GLU A 359 16.54 -17.62 2.75
N LEU A 360 15.34 -17.88 2.22
CA LEU A 360 14.38 -16.85 1.86
C LEU A 360 13.87 -16.08 3.08
N TYR A 361 13.54 -16.74 4.18
CA TYR A 361 13.16 -16.06 5.43
C TYR A 361 14.30 -15.18 5.95
N ARG A 362 15.53 -15.70 6.01
CA ARG A 362 16.70 -14.93 6.46
C ARG A 362 16.95 -13.71 5.57
N ALA A 363 16.83 -13.87 4.26
CA ALA A 363 16.95 -12.78 3.30
C ALA A 363 15.84 -11.74 3.49
N ALA A 364 14.59 -12.16 3.66
CA ALA A 364 13.45 -11.28 3.91
C ALA A 364 13.61 -10.46 5.19
N ILE A 365 14.04 -11.11 6.28
CA ILE A 365 14.30 -10.45 7.58
C ILE A 365 15.42 -9.42 7.42
N THR A 366 16.56 -9.82 6.85
CA THR A 366 17.73 -8.95 6.68
C THR A 366 17.39 -7.73 5.84
N GLU A 367 16.66 -7.91 4.73
CA GLU A 367 16.27 -6.80 3.88
C GLU A 367 15.23 -5.90 4.55
N ALA A 368 14.24 -6.45 5.26
CA ALA A 368 13.25 -5.67 6.00
C ALA A 368 13.93 -4.81 7.08
N GLU A 369 14.89 -5.38 7.83
CA GLU A 369 15.70 -4.65 8.82
C GLU A 369 16.53 -3.55 8.16
N ARG A 370 17.20 -3.86 7.03
CA ARG A 370 18.02 -2.90 6.28
C ARG A 370 17.23 -1.70 5.78
N GLN A 371 15.99 -1.92 5.36
CA GLN A 371 15.08 -0.85 4.90
C GLN A 371 14.30 -0.20 6.06
N GLY A 372 14.36 -0.77 7.26
CA GLY A 372 13.73 -0.25 8.46
C GLY A 372 12.22 -0.50 8.54
N PHE A 373 11.73 -1.59 7.93
CA PHE A 373 10.35 -2.08 8.09
C PHE A 373 10.28 -3.06 9.28
N ILE A 374 10.33 -2.51 10.51
CA ILE A 374 10.40 -3.28 11.76
C ILE A 374 9.25 -4.29 11.92
N GLN A 375 8.05 -3.92 11.48
CA GLN A 375 6.86 -4.75 11.51
C GLN A 375 6.97 -5.93 10.55
N ILE A 376 7.51 -5.72 9.34
CA ILE A 376 7.70 -6.81 8.38
C ILE A 376 8.83 -7.73 8.83
N ALA A 377 9.91 -7.19 9.38
CA ALA A 377 10.98 -7.99 9.98
C ALA A 377 10.43 -8.86 11.13
N ALA A 378 9.60 -8.30 12.01
CA ALA A 378 8.99 -9.02 13.10
C ALA A 378 8.05 -10.14 12.62
N LEU A 379 7.19 -9.86 11.63
CA LEU A 379 6.31 -10.85 11.02
C LEU A 379 7.10 -11.95 10.29
N ALA A 380 8.16 -11.59 9.56
CA ALA A 380 9.02 -12.56 8.88
C ALA A 380 9.75 -13.47 9.88
N ASN A 381 10.19 -12.93 11.02
CA ASN A 381 10.72 -13.75 12.12
C ASN A 381 9.65 -14.69 12.71
N GLU A 382 8.40 -14.24 12.88
CA GLU A 382 7.32 -15.13 13.36
C GLU A 382 7.04 -16.26 12.35
N CYS A 383 6.92 -15.91 11.06
CA CYS A 383 6.76 -16.85 9.96
C CYS A 383 7.88 -17.90 9.92
N ALA A 384 9.14 -17.46 9.96
CA ALA A 384 10.30 -18.35 10.01
C ALA A 384 10.26 -19.26 11.24
N GLY A 385 9.98 -18.70 12.42
CA GLY A 385 9.90 -19.43 13.67
C GLY A 385 8.90 -20.58 13.62
N ARG A 386 7.72 -20.30 13.07
CA ARG A 386 6.65 -21.29 12.90
C ARG A 386 6.99 -22.31 11.83
N TYR A 387 7.53 -21.90 10.69
CA TYR A 387 8.00 -22.82 9.65
C TYR A 387 8.95 -23.87 10.23
N TYR A 388 9.93 -23.46 11.03
CA TYR A 388 10.87 -24.38 11.66
C TYR A 388 10.21 -25.38 12.63
N MET A 389 9.16 -24.96 13.34
CA MET A 389 8.42 -25.83 14.25
C MET A 389 7.47 -26.78 13.52
N GLU A 390 6.79 -26.30 12.49
CA GLU A 390 5.82 -27.05 11.68
C GLU A 390 6.52 -28.06 10.76
N ALA A 391 7.67 -27.70 10.18
CA ALA A 391 8.46 -28.56 9.31
C ALA A 391 9.52 -29.38 10.06
N ALA A 392 9.51 -29.42 11.40
CA ALA A 392 10.58 -30.03 12.20
C ALA A 392 10.89 -31.48 11.80
N ASP A 393 9.87 -32.28 11.50
CA ASP A 393 10.02 -33.68 11.08
C ASP A 393 10.46 -33.85 9.61
N LEU A 394 10.34 -32.80 8.80
CA LEU A 394 10.78 -32.75 7.41
C LEU A 394 12.21 -32.22 7.28
N LEU A 395 12.74 -31.60 8.33
CA LEU A 395 14.08 -31.03 8.36
C LEU A 395 15.11 -32.06 8.85
N PRO A 396 16.37 -31.99 8.39
CA PRO A 396 17.40 -33.00 8.70
C PRO A 396 17.70 -33.18 10.21
N ASP A 397 17.42 -32.17 11.04
CA ASP A 397 17.63 -32.20 12.49
C ASP A 397 16.46 -31.53 13.23
N SER A 398 15.46 -32.34 13.59
CA SER A 398 14.20 -31.90 14.23
C SER A 398 14.41 -31.17 15.57
N ARG A 399 15.44 -31.54 16.35
CA ARG A 399 15.72 -30.86 17.64
C ARG A 399 16.29 -29.47 17.40
N THR A 400 17.26 -29.37 16.49
CA THR A 400 17.83 -28.07 16.09
C THR A 400 16.80 -27.18 15.40
N ALA A 401 15.81 -27.76 14.70
CA ALA A 401 14.72 -27.02 14.09
C ALA A 401 13.87 -26.29 15.14
N ARG A 402 13.44 -26.96 16.22
CA ARG A 402 12.66 -26.30 17.29
C ARG A 402 13.43 -25.17 17.97
N ASP A 403 14.70 -25.40 18.32
CA ASP A 403 15.55 -24.38 18.96
C ASP A 403 15.78 -23.17 18.04
N THR A 404 15.98 -23.44 16.74
CA THR A 404 16.08 -22.40 15.71
C THR A 404 14.78 -21.62 15.59
N GLY A 405 13.64 -22.31 15.58
CA GLY A 405 12.32 -21.70 15.56
C GLY A 405 12.09 -20.76 16.74
N LEU A 406 12.42 -21.21 17.97
CA LEU A 406 12.33 -20.38 19.17
C LEU A 406 13.23 -19.14 19.12
N ALA A 407 14.43 -19.24 18.54
CA ALA A 407 15.31 -18.10 18.33
C ALA A 407 14.69 -17.03 17.42
N PHE A 408 14.05 -17.43 16.31
CA PHE A 408 13.30 -16.51 15.46
C PHE A 408 12.10 -15.89 16.20
N MET A 409 11.34 -16.69 16.96
CA MET A 409 10.19 -16.19 17.73
C MET A 409 10.59 -15.14 18.80
N LYS A 410 11.76 -15.28 19.43
CA LYS A 410 12.30 -14.26 20.34
C LYS A 410 12.58 -12.93 19.64
N LYS A 411 13.12 -12.99 18.42
CA LYS A 411 13.34 -11.79 17.58
C LYS A 411 12.02 -11.17 17.12
N ALA A 412 11.05 -11.99 16.72
CA ALA A 412 9.70 -11.52 16.40
C ALA A 412 9.09 -10.75 17.58
N LEU A 413 9.20 -11.30 18.79
CA LEU A 413 8.70 -10.66 20.00
C LEU A 413 9.38 -9.33 20.30
N ALA A 414 10.69 -9.22 20.06
CA ALA A 414 11.43 -7.97 20.21
C ALA A 414 10.96 -6.92 19.20
N GLY A 415 10.87 -7.27 17.92
CA GLY A 415 10.40 -6.36 16.87
C GLY A 415 8.94 -5.92 17.05
N LEU A 416 8.05 -6.82 17.48
CA LEU A 416 6.65 -6.48 17.80
C LEU A 416 6.55 -5.48 18.96
N ARG A 417 7.43 -5.59 19.98
CA ARG A 417 7.50 -4.62 21.08
C ARG A 417 8.01 -3.27 20.61
N GLU A 418 9.05 -3.25 19.78
CA GLU A 418 9.60 -2.02 19.20
C GLU A 418 8.57 -1.31 18.32
N TRP A 419 7.82 -2.08 17.51
CA TRP A 419 6.71 -1.54 16.72
C TRP A 419 5.56 -1.03 17.58
N GLY A 420 5.37 -1.58 18.78
CA GLY A 420 4.31 -1.20 19.72
C GLY A 420 3.03 -2.05 19.60
N ALA A 421 3.09 -3.21 18.94
CA ALA A 421 1.96 -4.13 18.77
C ALA A 421 1.70 -4.96 20.04
N VAL A 422 1.35 -4.28 21.14
CA VAL A 422 1.19 -4.85 22.49
C VAL A 422 0.27 -6.07 22.51
N ARG A 423 -0.85 -6.05 21.77
CA ARG A 423 -1.77 -7.19 21.74
C ARG A 423 -1.11 -8.42 21.14
N LYS A 424 -0.42 -8.25 20.01
CA LYS A 424 0.24 -9.35 19.32
C LYS A 424 1.36 -9.94 20.18
N VAL A 425 2.11 -9.10 20.90
CA VAL A 425 3.10 -9.52 21.92
C VAL A 425 2.46 -10.41 23.00
N HIS A 426 1.29 -10.03 23.50
CA HIS A 426 0.55 -10.80 24.50
C HIS A 426 0.09 -12.15 23.94
N TYR A 427 -0.52 -12.15 22.75
CA TYR A 427 -0.96 -13.37 22.06
C TYR A 427 0.19 -14.36 21.84
N LEU A 428 1.34 -13.86 21.36
CA LEU A 428 2.49 -14.71 21.07
C LEU A 428 3.07 -15.38 22.33
N ARG A 429 3.07 -14.67 23.46
CA ARG A 429 3.52 -15.22 24.76
C ARG A 429 2.56 -16.24 25.35
N GLN A 430 1.26 -16.08 25.12
CA GLN A 430 0.27 -17.08 25.53
C GLN A 430 0.40 -18.37 24.73
N GLU A 431 0.63 -18.24 23.42
CA GLU A 431 0.79 -19.39 22.53
C GLU A 431 2.13 -20.13 22.75
N PHE A 432 3.20 -19.39 23.06
CA PHE A 432 4.54 -19.93 23.31
C PHE A 432 5.06 -19.47 24.68
N PRO A 433 4.70 -20.15 25.78
CA PRO A 433 5.15 -19.80 27.13
C PRO A 433 6.67 -19.74 27.29
N GLU A 434 7.42 -20.49 26.47
CA GLU A 434 8.89 -20.52 26.43
C GLU A 434 9.54 -19.18 26.01
N LEU A 435 8.74 -18.23 25.50
CA LEU A 435 9.17 -16.88 25.12
C LEU A 435 9.03 -15.85 26.24
N SER A 436 8.51 -16.25 27.41
CA SER A 436 8.13 -15.33 28.49
C SER A 436 9.31 -14.57 29.09
#